data_AF-A0A7W0S739-F1
#
_entry.id   AF-A0A7W0S739-F1
#
_cell.length_a   1.000
_cell.length_b   1.000
_cell.length_c   1.000
_cell.angle_alpha   90.00
_cell.angle_beta   90.00
_cell.angle_gamma   90.00
#
_symmetry.space_group_name_H-M   'P 1'
#
loop_
_entity.id
_entity.type
_entity.pdbx_description
1 polymer ?
#
loop_
_entity_poly.entity_id
_entity_poly.type
_entity_poly.pdbx_seq_one_letter_code
_entity_poly.pdbx_strand_id
1 'polypeptide(L)' 'FLVADVAERARRRSLDRPETTAESLATDLRQRDERDAVNTQPAEDAVLLDTTDLTVDQVVLRISELVEARR' A
#
# COMPACT_ATOMS: atom_id res chain seq x y z
N PHE A 1 -9.24 2.97 1.91
CA PHE A 1 -8.46 1.80 1.51
C PHE A 1 -7.28 2.27 0.67
N LEU A 2 -6.06 1.97 1.10
CA LEU A 2 -4.85 2.42 0.40
C LEU A 2 -4.44 1.38 -0.64
N VAL A 3 -4.19 1.82 -1.86
CA VAL A 3 -3.66 0.99 -2.94
C VAL A 3 -2.33 1.56 -3.41
N ALA A 4 -1.50 0.71 -3.99
CA ALA A 4 -0.27 1.09 -4.67
C ALA A 4 0.14 -0.01 -5.65
N ASP A 5 0.85 0.39 -6.69
CA ASP A 5 1.44 -0.52 -7.65
C ASP A 5 2.34 -1.57 -6.95
N VAL A 6 2.33 -2.79 -7.50
CA VAL A 6 3.09 -3.93 -6.96
C VAL A 6 4.59 -3.65 -6.97
N ALA A 7 5.12 -3.02 -8.03
CA ALA A 7 6.54 -2.72 -8.13
C ALA A 7 6.96 -1.67 -7.10
N GLU A 8 6.13 -0.66 -6.85
CA GLU A 8 6.41 0.35 -5.82
C GLU A 8 6.37 -0.27 -4.41
N ARG A 9 5.39 -1.12 -4.12
CA ARG A 9 5.34 -1.86 -2.84
C ARG A 9 6.56 -2.75 -2.66
N ALA A 10 7.00 -3.43 -3.71
CA ALA A 10 8.23 -4.23 -3.69
C ALA A 10 9.48 -3.39 -3.45
N ARG A 11 9.59 -2.24 -4.12
CA ARG A 11 10.70 -1.31 -3.94
C ARG A 11 10.79 -0.80 -2.50
N ARG A 12 9.69 -0.28 -1.93
CA ARG A 12 9.63 0.18 -0.53
C ARG A 12 10.02 -0.92 0.45
N ARG A 13 9.47 -2.13 0.24
CA ARG A 13 9.76 -3.29 1.10
C ARG A 13 11.24 -3.69 1.07
N SER A 14 11.91 -3.53 -0.08
CA SER A 14 13.32 -3.88 -0.23
C SER A 14 14.22 -2.91 0.54
N LEU A 15 13.84 -1.62 0.58
CA LEU A 15 14.53 -0.61 1.37
C LEU A 15 14.36 -0.85 2.88
N ASP A 16 13.21 -1.37 3.31
CA ASP A 16 12.96 -1.74 4.72
C ASP A 16 13.72 -3.01 5.15
N ARG A 17 14.17 -3.84 4.19
CA ARG A 17 14.84 -5.13 4.44
C ARG A 17 16.06 -5.32 3.52
N PRO A 18 17.13 -4.54 3.71
CA PRO A 18 18.30 -4.57 2.83
C PRO A 18 19.03 -5.91 2.80
N GLU A 19 18.83 -6.78 3.80
CA GLU A 19 19.50 -8.08 3.91
C GLU A 19 18.78 -9.21 3.17
N THR A 20 17.63 -8.94 2.54
CA THR A 20 16.84 -9.93 1.80
C THR A 20 17.04 -9.78 0.29
N THR A 21 17.23 -10.89 -0.43
CA THR A 21 17.39 -10.86 -1.89
C THR A 21 16.09 -10.41 -2.57
N ALA A 22 16.21 -9.69 -3.69
CA ALA A 22 15.06 -9.16 -4.44
C ALA A 22 14.06 -10.26 -4.88
N GLU A 23 14.55 -11.44 -5.24
CA GLU A 23 13.72 -12.58 -5.65
C GLU A 23 12.93 -13.21 -4.49
N SER A 24 13.55 -13.31 -3.32
CA SER A 24 12.89 -13.76 -2.08
C SER A 24 11.77 -12.79 -1.71
N LEU A 25 12.05 -11.49 -1.77
CA LEU A 25 11.10 -10.45 -1.41
C LEU A 25 9.89 -10.40 -2.36
N ALA A 26 10.10 -10.53 -3.66
CA ALA A 26 9.02 -10.58 -4.65
C ALA A 26 8.12 -11.80 -4.47
N THR A 27 8.69 -12.94 -4.10
CA THR A 27 7.92 -14.17 -3.82
C THR A 27 7.11 -14.03 -2.54
N ASP A 28 7.71 -13.53 -1.46
CA ASP A 28 7.02 -13.24 -0.20
C ASP A 28 5.89 -12.23 -0.37
N LEU A 29 6.09 -11.20 -1.18
CA LEU A 29 5.07 -10.18 -1.45
C LEU A 29 3.89 -10.77 -2.23
N ARG A 30 4.14 -11.56 -3.27
CA ARG A 30 3.04 -12.22 -4.01
C ARG A 30 2.24 -13.16 -3.11
N GLN A 31 2.91 -14.00 -2.32
CA GLN A 31 2.22 -14.93 -1.40
C GLN A 31 1.41 -14.19 -0.34
N ARG A 32 1.90 -13.06 0.15
CA ARG A 32 1.15 -12.20 1.07
C ARG A 32 -0.03 -11.56 0.39
N ASP A 33 0.16 -10.97 -0.79
CA ASP A 33 -0.92 -10.34 -1.56
C ASP A 33 -2.05 -11.32 -1.87
N GLU A 34 -1.72 -12.57 -2.25
CA GLU A 34 -2.71 -13.63 -2.49
C GLU A 34 -3.49 -13.98 -1.22
N ARG A 35 -2.81 -14.11 -0.07
CA ARG A 35 -3.44 -14.40 1.23
C ARG A 35 -4.27 -13.22 1.74
N ASP A 36 -3.79 -12.00 1.55
CA ASP A 36 -4.43 -10.79 2.01
C ASP A 36 -5.63 -10.44 1.12
N ALA A 37 -5.58 -10.71 -0.19
CA ALA A 37 -6.71 -10.51 -1.09
C ALA A 37 -7.96 -11.32 -0.68
N VAL A 38 -7.77 -12.48 -0.07
CA VAL A 38 -8.89 -13.30 0.44
C VAL A 38 -9.48 -12.69 1.72
N ASN A 39 -8.67 -12.02 2.54
CA ASN A 39 -9.05 -11.61 3.90
C ASN A 39 -9.26 -10.09 4.06
N THR A 40 -8.82 -9.29 3.10
CA THR A 40 -8.79 -7.83 3.18
C THR A 40 -9.46 -7.24 1.95
N GLN A 41 -10.73 -6.88 2.11
CA GLN A 41 -11.53 -6.26 1.07
C GLN A 41 -11.89 -4.83 1.49
N PRO A 42 -11.92 -3.86 0.57
CA PRO A 42 -12.43 -2.53 0.87
C PRO A 42 -13.89 -2.61 1.31
N ALA A 43 -14.28 -1.77 2.28
CA ALA A 43 -15.68 -1.56 2.62
C ALA A 43 -16.43 -0.88 1.44
N GLU A 44 -17.75 -0.98 1.43
CA GLU A 44 -18.59 -0.41 0.36
C GLU A 44 -18.43 1.11 0.21
N ASP A 45 -18.22 1.82 1.33
CA ASP A 45 -18.01 3.26 1.40
C ASP A 45 -16.52 3.66 1.41
N ALA A 46 -15.61 2.70 1.24
CA ALA A 46 -14.19 2.95 1.34
C ALA A 46 -13.70 3.83 0.18
N VAL A 47 -13.04 4.94 0.52
CA VAL A 47 -12.28 5.72 -0.46
C VAL A 47 -11.04 4.96 -0.86
N LEU A 48 -10.88 4.65 -2.15
CA LEU A 48 -9.64 4.14 -2.71
C LEU A 48 -8.66 5.31 -2.88
N LEU A 49 -7.51 5.23 -2.21
CA LEU A 49 -6.44 6.21 -2.32
C LEU A 49 -5.19 5.51 -2.87
N ASP A 50 -4.81 5.87 -4.09
CA ASP A 50 -3.55 5.42 -4.69
C ASP A 50 -2.37 6.20 -4.09
N THR A 51 -1.38 5.46 -3.61
CA THR A 51 -0.19 5.97 -2.94
C THR A 51 1.10 5.65 -3.70
N THR A 52 0.99 5.16 -4.94
CA THR A 52 2.13 4.77 -5.79
C THR A 52 3.16 5.90 -5.87
N ASP A 53 2.72 7.10 -6.24
CA ASP A 53 3.61 8.27 -6.41
C ASP A 53 3.54 9.26 -5.25
N LEU A 54 2.99 8.84 -4.11
CA LEU A 54 2.84 9.71 -2.93
C LEU A 54 3.90 9.42 -1.87
N THR A 55 4.47 10.49 -1.32
CA THR A 55 5.24 10.43 -0.08
C THR A 55 4.30 10.20 1.11
N VAL A 56 4.85 9.77 2.25
CA VAL A 56 4.07 9.57 3.48
C VAL A 56 3.34 10.85 3.88
N ASP A 57 4.00 12.00 3.84
CA ASP A 57 3.40 13.29 4.20
C ASP A 57 2.24 13.66 3.27
N GLN A 58 2.37 13.38 1.96
CA GLN A 58 1.28 13.60 0.99
C GLN A 58 0.09 12.68 1.26
N VAL A 59 0.33 11.42 1.62
CA VAL A 59 -0.74 10.49 2.00
C VAL A 59 -1.48 11.00 3.25
N VAL A 60 -0.75 11.44 4.27
CA VAL A 60 -1.33 11.98 5.52
C VAL A 60 -2.16 13.23 5.23
N LEU A 61 -1.63 14.16 4.43
CA LEU A 61 -2.35 15.37 4.04
C LEU A 61 -3.65 15.01 3.31
N ARG A 62 -3.59 14.09 2.34
CA ARG A 62 -4.74 13.70 1.54
C ARG A 62 -5.85 13.05 2.39
N ILE A 63 -5.47 12.22 3.35
CA ILE A 63 -6.43 11.62 4.30
C ILE A 63 -7.06 12.71 5.17
N SER A 64 -6.27 13.67 5.65
CA SER A 64 -6.78 14.78 6.48
C SER A 64 -7.82 15.62 5.73
N GLU A 65 -7.55 15.95 4.46
CA GLU A 65 -8.51 16.65 3.59
C GLU A 65 -9.81 15.86 3.40
N LEU A 66 -9.72 14.54 3.22
CA LEU A 66 -10.88 13.67 3.05
C LEU A 66 -11.75 13.57 4.32
N VAL A 67 -11.16 13.77 5.50
CA VAL A 67 -11.86 13.81 6.78
C VAL A 67 -12.56 15.16 6.95
N GLU A 68 -11.86 16.27 6.70
CA GLU A 68 -12.46 17.61 6.82
C GLU A 68 -13.58 17.84 5.80
N ALA A 69 -13.48 17.30 4.58
CA ALA A 69 -14.55 17.38 3.58
C ALA A 69 -15.81 16.58 3.94
N ARG A 70 -15.73 15.70 4.95
CA ARG A 70 -16.85 14.89 5.46
C ARG A 70 -17.43 15.40 6.78
N ARG A 71 -16.86 16.46 7.35
CA ARG A 71 -17.41 17.17 8.50
C ARG A 71 -18.55 18.08 8.08
#